data_AF-A0A0F9WA72-F1
#
_entry.id   AF-A0A0F9WA72-F1
#
_cell.length_a   1.000
_cell.length_b   1.000
_cell.length_c   1.000
_cell.angle_alpha   90.00
_cell.angle_beta   90.00
_cell.angle_gamma   90.00
#
_symmetry.space_group_name_H-M   'P 1'
#
loop_
_entity.id
_entity.type
_entity.pdbx_description
1 polymer ?
#
loop_
_entity_poly.entity_id
_entity_poly.type
_entity_poly.pdbx_seq_one_letter_code
_entity_poly.pdbx_strand_id
1 'polypeptide(L)'
;MGNRGRREFIQVLRLMETLPMPIVTEAVTEAIRLGAIGFDAVKLIALARIERRPARLDLSAYPHLPKTHVRTTAAADYAVLIPGRAA
;
A
#
# COMPACT_ATOMS: atom_id res chain seq x y z
N MET A 1 6.34 14.58 28.26
CA MET A 1 5.88 14.54 26.85
C MET A 1 7.10 14.48 25.91
N GLY A 2 7.88 13.40 25.99
CA GLY A 2 9.21 13.34 25.36
C GLY A 2 9.17 12.89 23.91
N ASN A 3 9.77 13.69 23.02
CA ASN A 3 10.38 13.39 21.71
C ASN A 3 9.66 12.51 20.66
N ARG A 4 8.48 11.92 20.96
CA ARG A 4 7.71 11.09 20.02
C ARG A 4 7.29 11.93 18.82
N GLY A 5 7.69 11.52 17.61
CA GLY A 5 7.33 12.18 16.36
C GLY A 5 8.33 13.25 15.89
N ARG A 6 9.22 13.77 16.75
CA ARG A 6 10.19 14.81 16.32
C ARG A 6 11.22 14.24 15.34
N ARG A 7 11.70 13.02 15.59
CA ARG A 7 12.67 12.36 14.71
C ARG A 7 12.04 12.10 13.35
N GLU A 8 10.85 11.52 13.33
CA GLU A 8 10.12 11.19 12.11
C GLU A 8 9.80 12.45 11.31
N PHE A 9 9.37 13.51 11.98
CA PHE A 9 9.13 14.81 11.35
C PHE A 9 10.40 15.36 10.68
N ILE A 10 11.54 15.38 11.39
CA ILE A 10 12.82 15.83 10.82
C ILE A 10 13.22 14.93 9.64
N GLN A 11 13.07 13.61 9.76
CA GLN A 11 13.42 12.70 8.67
C GLN A 11 12.56 12.89 7.42
N VAL A 12 11.26 13.16 7.57
CA VAL A 12 10.37 13.50 6.46
C VAL A 12 10.78 14.83 5.82
N LEU A 13 11.14 15.83 6.61
CA LEU A 13 11.64 17.10 6.07
C LEU A 13 12.92 16.89 5.24
N ARG A 14 13.86 16.09 5.76
CA ARG A 14 15.09 15.73 5.04
C ARG A 14 14.85 14.92 3.77
N LEU A 15 13.72 14.21 3.68
CA LEU A 15 13.34 13.50 2.45
C LEU A 15 13.12 14.47 1.28
N MET A 16 12.69 15.71 1.56
CA MET A 16 12.51 16.75 0.54
C MET A 16 13.84 17.30 0.00
N GLU A 17 14.98 17.02 0.65
CA GLU A 17 16.31 17.34 0.13
C GLU A 17 16.67 16.48 -1.08
N THR A 18 16.08 15.28 -1.19
CA THR A 18 16.40 14.30 -2.24
C THR A 18 15.22 13.98 -3.16
N LEU A 19 13.98 14.19 -2.70
CA LEU A 19 12.77 13.88 -3.45
C LEU A 19 11.92 15.13 -3.70
N PRO A 20 11.21 15.22 -4.85
CA PRO A 20 10.31 16.33 -5.13
C PRO A 20 9.22 16.46 -4.06
N MET A 21 8.93 17.70 -3.62
CA MET A 21 7.88 17.98 -2.64
C MET A 21 6.54 17.29 -2.96
N PRO A 22 6.01 17.30 -4.21
CA PRO A 22 4.75 16.61 -4.51
C PRO A 22 4.76 15.12 -4.18
N ILE A 23 5.88 14.44 -4.43
CA ILE A 23 6.04 13.01 -4.12
C ILE A 23 6.02 12.78 -2.60
N VAL A 24 6.71 13.63 -1.84
CA VAL A 24 6.74 13.54 -0.38
C VAL A 24 5.35 13.83 0.21
N THR A 25 4.65 14.85 -0.30
CA THR A 25 3.28 15.19 0.13
C THR A 25 2.31 14.04 -0.10
N GLU A 26 2.32 13.42 -1.28
CA GLU A 26 1.49 12.25 -1.58
C GLU A 26 1.85 11.06 -0.70
N ALA A 27 3.14 10.82 -0.45
CA ALA A 27 3.60 9.71 0.39
C ALA A 27 3.18 9.86 1.86
N VAL A 28 3.26 11.07 2.40
CA VAL A 28 2.75 11.39 3.76
C VAL A 28 1.24 11.21 3.82
N THR A 29 0.51 11.74 2.84
CA THR A 29 -0.96 11.61 2.77
C THR A 29 -1.38 10.15 2.75
N GLU A 30 -0.70 9.33 1.96
CA GLU A 30 -0.96 7.90 1.86
C GLU A 30 -0.59 7.14 3.14
N ALA A 31 0.54 7.47 3.78
CA ALA A 31 0.93 6.86 5.05
C ALA A 31 -0.11 7.13 6.16
N ILE A 32 -0.67 8.34 6.19
CA ILE A 32 -1.78 8.70 7.10
C ILE A 32 -3.03 7.89 6.76
N ARG A 33 -3.41 7.81 5.47
CA ARG A 33 -4.57 7.03 5.02
C ARG A 33 -4.48 5.55 5.40
N LEU A 34 -3.26 4.99 5.39
CA LEU A 34 -2.99 3.60 5.77
C LEU A 34 -2.82 3.40 7.29
N GLY A 35 -2.80 4.47 8.09
CA GLY A 35 -2.51 4.40 9.53
C GLY A 35 -1.05 4.02 9.86
N ALA A 36 -0.16 4.02 8.86
CA ALA A 36 1.25 3.66 8.97
C ALA A 36 2.13 4.90 9.16
N ILE A 37 1.92 5.63 10.27
CA ILE A 37 2.56 6.93 10.51
C ILE A 37 3.98 6.73 11.06
N GLY A 38 4.92 6.43 10.16
CA GLY A 38 6.34 6.30 10.45
C GLY A 38 7.20 6.71 9.25
N PHE A 39 8.43 7.15 9.50
CA PHE A 39 9.33 7.62 8.43
C PHE A 39 9.55 6.56 7.34
N ASP A 40 9.77 5.30 7.71
CA ASP A 40 10.02 4.24 6.72
C ASP A 40 8.81 3.97 5.82
N ALA A 41 7.58 4.11 6.33
CA ALA A 41 6.38 4.02 5.51
C ALA A 41 6.35 5.13 4.45
N VAL A 42 6.60 6.39 4.87
CA VAL A 42 6.67 7.53 3.94
C VAL A 42 7.78 7.32 2.90
N LYS A 43 8.98 6.89 3.32
CA LYS A 43 10.11 6.60 2.44
C LYS A 43 9.78 5.53 1.41
N LEU A 44 9.16 4.42 1.84
CA LEU A 44 8.81 3.30 0.96
C LEU A 44 7.72 3.68 -0.04
N ILE A 45 6.69 4.41 0.39
CA ILE A 45 5.62 4.89 -0.51
C ILE A 45 6.20 5.86 -1.55
N ALA A 46 7.07 6.78 -1.12
CA ALA A 46 7.73 7.72 -2.02
C ALA A 46 8.61 7.00 -3.06
N LEU A 47 9.41 6.02 -2.61
CA LEU A 47 10.28 5.21 -3.47
C LEU A 47 9.45 4.43 -4.50
N ALA A 48 8.39 3.74 -4.06
CA ALA A 48 7.52 2.96 -4.93
C ALA A 48 6.89 3.83 -6.04
N ARG A 49 6.53 5.08 -5.74
CA ARG A 49 6.02 6.03 -6.73
C ARG A 49 7.06 6.44 -7.76
N ILE A 50 8.28 6.76 -7.33
CA ILE A 50 9.39 7.14 -8.22
C ILE A 50 9.74 5.99 -9.17
N GLU A 51 9.82 4.78 -8.62
CA GLU A 51 10.09 3.56 -9.38
C GLU A 51 8.91 3.15 -10.29
N ARG A 52 7.75 3.81 -10.17
CA ARG A 52 6.48 3.42 -10.81
C ARG A 52 6.17 1.94 -10.59
N ARG A 53 6.49 1.46 -9.38
CA ARG A 53 6.46 0.04 -9.06
C ARG A 53 4.99 -0.39 -8.94
N PRO A 54 4.48 -1.26 -9.82
CA PRO A 54 3.11 -1.73 -9.71
C PRO A 54 2.95 -2.49 -8.40
N ALA A 55 1.81 -2.30 -7.73
CA ALA A 55 1.45 -3.12 -6.56
C ALA A 55 1.33 -4.58 -7.01
N ARG A 56 2.38 -5.37 -6.76
CA ARG A 56 2.44 -6.79 -7.07
C ARG A 56 2.58 -7.56 -5.77
N LEU A 57 1.59 -8.39 -5.48
CA LEU A 57 1.70 -9.41 -4.44
C LEU A 57 2.30 -10.66 -5.09
N ASP A 58 3.58 -10.88 -4.85
CA ASP A 58 4.25 -12.12 -5.23
C ASP A 58 4.21 -13.10 -4.06
N LEU A 59 3.26 -14.04 -4.08
CA LEU A 59 3.12 -15.06 -3.04
C LEU A 59 4.33 -16.00 -2.95
N SER A 60 5.17 -16.08 -3.99
CA SER A 60 6.40 -16.89 -3.93
C SER A 60 7.47 -16.29 -3.01
N ALA A 61 7.45 -14.97 -2.83
CA ALA A 61 8.35 -14.25 -1.92
C ALA A 61 7.97 -14.40 -0.43
N TYR A 62 6.79 -14.96 -0.13
CA TYR A 62 6.27 -15.09 1.23
C TYR A 62 5.87 -16.55 1.55
N PRO A 63 6.84 -17.44 1.86
CA PRO A 63 6.57 -18.87 2.06
C PRO A 63 5.63 -19.20 3.22
N HIS A 64 5.50 -18.27 4.17
CA HIS A 64 4.65 -18.41 5.35
C HIS A 64 3.19 -18.00 5.09
N LEU A 65 2.89 -17.32 3.98
CA LEU A 65 1.52 -16.98 3.63
C LEU A 65 0.80 -18.21 3.04
N PRO A 66 -0.47 -18.45 3.41
CA PRO A 66 -1.27 -19.49 2.78
C PRO A 66 -1.37 -19.25 1.28
N LYS A 67 -1.12 -20.29 0.48
CA LYS A 67 -1.33 -20.23 -0.98
C LYS A 67 -2.84 -20.20 -1.24
N THR A 68 -3.34 -19.09 -1.75
CA THR A 68 -4.73 -18.98 -2.21
C THR A 68 -4.87 -19.56 -3.62
N HIS A 69 -5.58 -20.68 -3.74
CA HIS A 69 -6.01 -21.20 -5.04
C HIS A 69 -7.27 -20.45 -5.48
N VAL A 70 -7.09 -19.40 -6.27
CA VAL A 70 -8.21 -18.68 -6.89
C VAL A 70 -8.58 -19.40 -8.18
N ARG A 71 -9.81 -19.90 -8.27
CA ARG A 71 -10.36 -20.41 -9.54
C ARG A 71 -10.47 -19.27 -10.55
N THR A 72 -10.22 -19.54 -11.83
CA THR A 72 -10.56 -18.60 -12.91
C THR A 72 -12.04 -18.26 -12.81
N THR A 73 -12.36 -16.96 -12.86
CA THR A 73 -13.73 -16.47 -12.80
C THR A 73 -14.57 -17.10 -13.90
N ALA A 74 -15.62 -17.83 -13.54
CA ALA A 74 -16.62 -18.32 -14.48
C ALA A 74 -17.85 -17.41 -14.45
N ALA A 75 -18.32 -16.96 -15.62
CA ALA A 75 -19.48 -16.08 -15.71
C ALA A 75 -20.75 -16.71 -15.09
N ALA A 76 -20.86 -18.04 -15.17
CA ALA A 76 -21.98 -18.80 -14.60
C ALA A 76 -22.07 -18.70 -13.07
N ASP A 77 -20.94 -18.53 -12.37
CA ASP A 77 -20.92 -18.42 -10.89
C ASP A 77 -21.65 -17.14 -10.41
N TYR A 78 -21.79 -16.12 -11.27
CA TYR A 78 -22.55 -14.89 -10.95
C TYR A 78 -24.07 -15.04 -11.07
N ALA A 79 -24.58 -16.16 -11.60
CA ALA A 79 -26.02 -16.35 -11.77
C ALA A 79 -26.80 -16.28 -10.45
N VAL A 80 -26.17 -16.61 -9.32
CA VAL A 80 -26.71 -16.49 -7.96
C VAL A 80 -27.06 -15.04 -7.59
N LEU A 81 -26.46 -14.05 -8.26
CA LEU A 81 -26.72 -12.63 -8.01
C LEU A 81 -27.98 -12.11 -8.72
N ILE A 82 -28.63 -12.93 -9.57
CA ILE A 82 -29.86 -12.54 -10.27
C ILE A 82 -31.07 -12.91 -9.39
N PRO A 83 -31.84 -11.94 -8.88
CA PRO A 83 -33.00 -12.21 -8.05
C PRO A 83 -34.04 -13.05 -8.81
N GLY A 84 -34.56 -14.10 -8.16
CA GLY A 84 -35.63 -14.94 -8.72
C GLY A 84 -35.18 -16.15 -9.55
N ARG A 85 -33.87 -16.40 -9.68
CA ARG A 85 -33.33 -17.63 -10.28
C ARG A 85 -32.65 -18.46 -9.19
N ALA A 86 -33.41 -19.37 -8.58
CA ALA A 86 -32.85 -20.37 -7.68
C ALA A 86 -32.18 -21.51 -8.49
N ALA A 87 -31.14 -22.11 -7.91
CA ALA A 87 -30.32 -23.16 -8.49
C ALA A 87 -31.13 -24.39 -8.94
#